data_AF-A0AAD0WXK8-F1
#
_entry.id   AF-A0AAD0WXK8-F1
#
_cell.length_a   1.000
_cell.length_b   1.000
_cell.length_c   1.000
_cell.angle_alpha   90.00
_cell.angle_beta   90.00
_cell.angle_gamma   90.00
#
_symmetry.space_group_name_H-M   'P 1'
#
loop_
_entity.id
_entity.type
_entity.pdbx_description
1 polymer ?
#
loop_
_entity_poly.entity_id
_entity_poly.type
_entity_poly.pdbx_seq_one_letter_code
_entity_poly.pdbx_strand_id
1 'polypeptide(L)'
;MQKATKLRIVIKRDGKEKANIKLPIYSLKHIETLMPDVALVKLKERNIDLESIVKKVKDSDYRPQTLFEINDPKKSYRVWIE
;
A
#
# COMPACT_ATOMS: atom_id res chain seq x y z
N MET A 1 17.59 4.06 -13.09
CA MET A 1 16.43 3.40 -12.46
C MET A 1 15.16 4.09 -12.93
N GLN A 2 14.15 3.33 -13.37
CA GLN A 2 12.88 3.90 -13.83
C GLN A 2 12.02 4.31 -12.63
N LYS A 3 11.36 5.47 -12.70
CA LYS A 3 10.42 5.92 -11.67
C LYS A 3 9.14 5.07 -11.73
N ALA A 4 8.61 4.73 -10.57
CA ALA A 4 7.29 4.13 -10.48
C ALA A 4 6.24 5.12 -10.99
N THR A 5 5.25 4.60 -11.70
CA THR A 5 4.14 5.40 -12.25
C THR A 5 2.78 4.92 -11.75
N LYS A 6 2.75 3.77 -11.07
CA LYS A 6 1.55 3.12 -10.58
C LYS A 6 1.66 2.80 -9.09
N LEU A 7 0.56 2.98 -8.39
CA LEU A 7 0.29 2.40 -7.08
C LEU A 7 -0.44 1.09 -7.30
N ARG A 8 -0.01 0.05 -6.58
CA ARG A 8 -0.65 -1.26 -6.63
C ARG A 8 -1.01 -1.75 -5.24
N ILE A 9 -2.25 -2.22 -5.13
CA ILE A 9 -2.85 -2.72 -3.88
C ILE A 9 -3.41 -4.11 -4.16
N VAL A 10 -2.87 -5.10 -3.47
CA VAL A 10 -3.38 -6.48 -3.52
C VAL A 10 -3.97 -6.84 -2.17
N ILE A 11 -5.18 -7.37 -2.19
CA ILE A 11 -5.89 -7.87 -1.01
C ILE A 11 -6.14 -9.35 -1.21
N LYS A 12 -5.68 -10.18 -0.27
CA LYS A 12 -5.99 -11.61 -0.23
C LYS A 12 -6.82 -11.92 1.00
N ARG A 13 -7.76 -12.85 0.86
CA ARG A 13 -8.55 -13.41 1.96
C ARG A 13 -8.51 -14.93 1.86
N ASP A 14 -8.15 -15.59 2.96
CA ASP A 14 -7.96 -17.05 3.01
C ASP A 14 -7.02 -17.53 1.89
N GLY A 15 -5.91 -16.82 1.71
CA GLY A 15 -4.90 -17.07 0.66
C GLY A 15 -5.33 -16.71 -0.78
N LYS A 16 -6.61 -16.44 -1.04
CA LYS A 16 -7.14 -16.12 -2.38
C LYS A 16 -7.15 -14.62 -2.64
N GLU A 17 -6.68 -14.20 -3.81
CA GLU A 17 -6.78 -12.81 -4.26
C GLU A 17 -8.25 -12.40 -4.38
N LYS A 18 -8.60 -11.30 -3.72
CA LYS A 18 -9.94 -10.69 -3.75
C LYS A 18 -9.95 -9.38 -4.52
N ALA A 19 -8.84 -8.65 -4.48
CA ALA A 19 -8.69 -7.41 -5.22
C ALA A 19 -7.23 -7.23 -5.64
N ASN A 20 -7.05 -6.66 -6.83
CA ASN A 20 -5.75 -6.29 -7.40
C ASN A 20 -5.93 -4.97 -8.14
N ILE A 21 -5.78 -3.90 -7.38
CA ILE A 21 -6.08 -2.55 -7.83
C ILE A 21 -4.78 -1.94 -8.33
N LYS A 22 -4.80 -1.42 -9.56
CA LYS A 22 -3.74 -0.57 -10.09
C LYS A 22 -4.27 0.83 -10.30
N LEU A 23 -3.59 1.80 -9.73
CA LEU A 23 -3.96 3.20 -9.82
C LEU A 23 -2.74 4.02 -10.26
N PRO A 24 -2.93 5.18 -10.87
CA PRO A 24 -1.83 6.12 -11.09
C PRO A 24 -1.17 6.53 -9.78
N ILE A 25 0.14 6.79 -9.81
CA ILE A 25 0.93 7.08 -8.59
C ILE A 25 0.45 8.33 -7.83
N TYR A 26 -0.21 9.28 -8.51
CA TYR A 26 -0.81 10.44 -7.84
C TYR A 26 -1.92 10.05 -6.85
N SER A 27 -2.46 8.83 -6.92
CA SER A 27 -3.46 8.31 -5.99
C SER A 27 -2.87 8.00 -4.61
N LEU A 28 -1.55 7.99 -4.47
CA LEU A 28 -0.86 7.80 -3.19
C LEU A 28 -1.28 8.82 -2.13
N LYS A 29 -1.60 10.06 -2.54
CA LYS A 29 -2.12 11.10 -1.64
C LYS A 29 -3.49 10.78 -1.01
N HIS A 30 -4.18 9.78 -1.55
CA HIS A 30 -5.49 9.32 -1.10
C HIS A 30 -5.44 7.88 -0.56
N ILE A 31 -4.26 7.35 -0.26
CA ILE A 31 -4.07 5.95 0.13
C ILE A 31 -4.94 5.52 1.32
N GLU A 32 -5.21 6.43 2.26
CA GLU A 32 -6.11 6.17 3.39
C GLU A 32 -7.53 5.80 2.94
N THR A 33 -8.06 6.52 1.94
CA THR A 33 -9.42 6.30 1.41
C THR A 33 -9.52 5.04 0.54
N LEU A 34 -8.39 4.53 0.05
CA LEU A 34 -8.32 3.33 -0.79
C LEU A 34 -8.23 2.05 0.04
N MET A 35 -7.90 2.18 1.33
CA MET A 35 -7.74 1.06 2.24
C MET A 35 -9.03 0.84 3.04
N PRO A 36 -9.46 -0.41 3.25
CA PRO A 36 -10.60 -0.69 4.13
C PRO A 36 -10.25 -0.36 5.59
N ASP A 37 -11.22 0.07 6.39
CA ASP A 37 -11.02 0.49 7.80
C ASP A 37 -10.24 -0.52 8.63
N VAL A 38 -10.53 -1.82 8.44
CA VAL A 38 -9.83 -2.91 9.15
C VAL A 38 -8.32 -2.90 8.85
N ALA A 39 -7.91 -2.50 7.65
CA ALA A 39 -6.49 -2.35 7.33
C ALA A 39 -5.90 -1.12 8.01
N LEU A 40 -6.61 0.01 8.05
CA LEU A 40 -6.16 1.23 8.73
C LEU A 40 -5.95 0.99 10.23
N VAL A 41 -6.84 0.25 10.88
CA VAL A 41 -6.68 -0.17 12.28
C VAL A 41 -5.40 -1.00 12.46
N LYS A 42 -5.18 -1.99 11.60
CA LYS A 42 -3.95 -2.83 11.64
C LYS A 42 -2.67 -2.05 11.37
N LEU A 43 -2.72 -1.01 10.54
CA LEU A 43 -1.58 -0.12 10.31
C LEU A 43 -1.27 0.68 11.57
N LYS A 44 -2.29 1.24 12.24
CA LYS A 44 -2.15 1.94 13.52
C LYS A 44 -1.58 1.04 14.62
N GLU A 45 -2.09 -0.18 14.77
CA GLU A 45 -1.57 -1.17 15.73
C GLU A 45 -0.09 -1.50 15.53
N ARG A 46 0.39 -1.38 14.29
CA ARG A 46 1.79 -1.64 13.90
C ARG A 46 2.65 -0.39 13.88
N ASN A 47 2.14 0.76 14.33
CA ASN A 47 2.78 2.08 14.22
C ASN A 47 3.23 2.41 12.78
N ILE A 48 2.48 1.94 11.78
CA ILE A 48 2.72 2.28 10.39
C ILE A 48 1.95 3.56 10.08
N ASP A 49 2.69 4.65 9.95
CA ASP A 49 2.16 5.94 9.54
C ASP A 49 2.18 6.08 8.01
N LEU A 50 1.00 6.29 7.42
CA LEU A 50 0.82 6.46 5.98
C LEU A 50 1.44 7.77 5.49
N GLU A 51 1.42 8.85 6.27
CA GLU A 51 2.06 10.10 5.89
C GLU A 51 3.57 9.94 5.74
N SER A 52 4.20 9.27 6.72
CA SER A 52 5.61 8.91 6.67
C SER A 52 5.95 8.05 5.45
N ILE A 53 5.07 7.14 5.04
CA ILE A 53 5.25 6.34 3.82
C ILE A 53 5.23 7.23 2.58
N VAL A 54 4.26 8.15 2.46
CA VAL A 54 4.18 9.08 1.33
C VAL A 54 5.43 9.96 1.27
N LYS A 55 5.93 10.42 2.42
CA LYS A 55 7.18 11.17 2.51
C LYS A 55 8.38 10.36 2.01
N LYS A 56 8.54 9.11 2.48
CA LYS A 56 9.61 8.21 2.01
C LYS A 56 9.58 7.97 0.50
N VAL A 57 8.38 7.85 -0.10
CA VAL A 57 8.24 7.73 -1.56
C VAL A 57 8.77 8.97 -2.27
N LYS A 58 8.44 10.18 -1.79
CA LYS A 58 8.96 11.42 -2.35
C LYS A 58 10.48 11.51 -2.20
N ASP A 59 11.01 11.20 -1.02
CA ASP A 59 12.45 11.25 -0.72
C ASP A 59 13.23 10.24 -1.57
N SER A 60 12.60 9.13 -1.95
CA SER A 60 13.18 8.12 -2.85
C SER A 60 13.14 8.47 -4.34
N ASP A 61 12.63 9.65 -4.71
CA ASP A 61 12.32 10.05 -6.09
C ASP A 61 11.43 9.03 -6.82
N TYR A 62 10.41 8.53 -6.10
CA TYR A 62 9.43 7.57 -6.62
C TYR A 62 10.04 6.28 -7.18
N ARG A 63 11.15 5.79 -6.63
CA ARG A 63 11.69 4.49 -7.02
C ARG A 63 10.69 3.37 -6.68
N PRO A 64 10.54 2.34 -7.55
CA PRO A 64 9.71 1.17 -7.24
C PRO A 64 10.06 0.58 -5.89
N GLN A 65 9.08 0.47 -5.00
CA GLN A 65 9.29 0.01 -3.64
C GLN A 65 7.97 -0.47 -3.00
N THR A 66 8.09 -1.41 -2.06
CA THR A 66 6.98 -1.79 -1.19
C THR A 66 6.74 -0.68 -0.17
N LEU A 67 5.48 -0.27 -0.03
CA LEU A 67 5.07 0.74 0.94
C LEU A 67 4.79 0.09 2.30
N PHE A 68 3.98 -0.96 2.28
CA PHE A 68 3.73 -1.81 3.43
C PHE A 68 3.17 -3.17 3.00
N GLU A 69 3.30 -4.13 3.91
CA GLU A 69 2.68 -5.44 3.79
C GLU A 69 2.13 -5.86 5.15
N ILE A 70 0.90 -6.36 5.15
CA ILE A 70 0.26 -6.96 6.32
C ILE A 70 -0.02 -8.41 5.95
N ASN A 71 0.73 -9.33 6.56
CA ASN A 71 0.57 -10.76 6.37
C ASN A 71 -0.20 -11.33 7.57
N ASP A 72 -1.47 -11.67 7.35
CA ASP A 72 -2.32 -12.37 8.30
C ASP A 72 -2.97 -13.56 7.58
N PRO A 73 -3.04 -14.75 8.21
CA PRO A 73 -3.57 -15.96 7.58
C PRO A 73 -4.96 -15.80 6.97
N LYS A 74 -5.82 -14.99 7.61
CA LYS A 74 -7.20 -14.78 7.16
C LYS A 74 -7.31 -13.66 6.13
N LYS A 75 -6.47 -12.62 6.23
CA LYS A 75 -6.55 -11.47 5.33
C LYS A 75 -5.23 -10.70 5.22
N SER A 76 -4.59 -10.77 4.05
CA SER A 76 -3.35 -10.05 3.79
C SER A 76 -3.52 -8.88 2.83
N TYR A 77 -2.63 -7.89 2.98
CA TYR A 77 -2.59 -6.68 2.18
C TYR A 77 -1.15 -6.44 1.74
N ARG A 78 -0.93 -6.17 0.46
CA ARG A 78 0.37 -5.77 -0.07
C ARG A 78 0.20 -4.51 -0.90
N VAL A 79 0.96 -3.48 -0.56
CA VAL A 79 0.91 -2.19 -1.26
C VAL A 79 2.32 -1.77 -1.69
N TRP A 80 2.47 -1.44 -2.96
CA TRP A 80 3.74 -1.02 -3.54
C TRP A 80 3.55 -0.02 -4.69
N ILE A 81 4.63 0.64 -5.09
CA ILE A 81 4.68 1.44 -6.31
C ILE A 81 5.55 0.74 -7.35
N GLU A 82 5.11 0.73 -8.61
CA GLU A 82 5.78 0.13 -9.78
C GLU A 82 5.76 1.04 -11.00
#